data_AF-A0A955YCF0-F1
#
_entry.id   AF-A0A955YCF0-F1
#
_cell.length_a   1.000
_cell.length_b   1.000
_cell.length_c   1.000
_cell.angle_alpha   90.00
_cell.angle_beta   90.00
_cell.angle_gamma   90.00
#
_symmetry.space_group_name_H-M   'P 1'
#
loop_
_entity.id
_entity.type
_entity.pdbx_description
1 polymer ?
#
loop_
_entity_poly.entity_id
_entity_poly.type
_entity_poly.pdbx_seq_one_letter_code
_entity_poly.pdbx_strand_id
1 'polypeptide(L)'
;ATLPSLRASGIDYLGLGNNHVYDYLQDGLRQTLDTVEATQMPHAGAGVTPAEAWTPWTFAVRELPLAYFCATSIDGWRWDPAVSYVADSTKGGAADLGVTSDIQAAVGQALGAGDHPVVQIHTGVEYSYGPNTRVREHVANVLAAGAELVIGHHPHTAQGFSEIGGVFVAWSLGNLAFDGLRLETLLGAVVEVDLGPEAWQRARVHPVYLEDFRPRQMTGPLASRALRQMAEFSEGLVVVEESGVGRIVRDAEVTWERRTIEVPVEVGADGLAVVDLRDHAAPDESALRVDTDAPTAQVRFGRDLMVHGTFEDEDVDEDSFEVARWDHTPDSLFPCREARSGVGALCSVRSYTDLDISVAPFRNRIRVFGDAEGTPEKDISLLGWTKADDAGDVDLRVQYHASFGETVFGEEVVGYKVGDRVSGEGHI
;
A
#
# COMPACT_ATOMS: atom_id res chain seq x y z
N ALA A 1 26.58 -4.17 6.45
CA ALA A 1 26.24 -3.64 5.11
C ALA A 1 25.05 -2.68 5.19
N THR A 2 23.94 -3.07 5.84
CA THR A 2 22.69 -2.29 5.90
C THR A 2 22.84 -0.85 6.38
N LEU A 3 23.34 -0.60 7.60
CA LEU A 3 23.44 0.76 8.16
C LEU A 3 24.28 1.73 7.30
N PRO A 4 25.48 1.35 6.81
CA PRO A 4 26.21 2.17 5.83
C PRO A 4 25.41 2.46 4.55
N SER A 5 24.66 1.48 4.02
CA SER A 5 23.84 1.67 2.83
C SER A 5 22.69 2.65 3.08
N LEU A 6 22.00 2.56 4.21
CA LEU A 6 20.93 3.51 4.57
C LEU A 6 21.47 4.94 4.60
N ARG A 7 22.64 5.14 5.21
CA ARG A 7 23.28 6.46 5.25
C ARG A 7 23.69 6.96 3.86
N ALA A 8 24.26 6.08 3.04
CA ALA A 8 24.65 6.40 1.67
C ALA A 8 23.45 6.75 0.78
N SER A 9 22.28 6.19 1.07
CA SER A 9 21.01 6.50 0.41
C SER A 9 20.36 7.81 0.89
N GLY A 10 20.97 8.53 1.84
CA GLY A 10 20.46 9.80 2.37
C GLY A 10 19.42 9.66 3.49
N ILE A 11 19.38 8.52 4.19
CA ILE A 11 18.55 8.36 5.39
C ILE A 11 19.30 8.92 6.60
N ASP A 12 18.69 9.89 7.27
CA ASP A 12 19.29 10.60 8.41
C ASP A 12 18.89 10.02 9.78
N TYR A 13 17.79 9.27 9.87
CA TYR A 13 17.20 8.81 11.13
C TYR A 13 16.54 7.43 10.99
N LEU A 14 16.63 6.62 12.06
CA LEU A 14 15.99 5.30 12.17
C LEU A 14 14.93 5.27 13.28
N GLY A 15 13.70 4.93 12.92
CA GLY A 15 12.66 4.57 13.89
C GLY A 15 12.76 3.08 14.29
N LEU A 16 13.19 2.81 15.52
CA LEU A 16 13.33 1.45 16.05
C LEU A 16 12.10 0.96 16.81
N GLY A 17 11.12 1.83 17.07
CA GLY A 17 9.90 1.52 17.82
C GLY A 17 8.89 0.70 17.02
N ASN A 18 9.22 -0.55 16.73
CA ASN A 18 8.38 -1.52 16.03
C ASN A 18 8.40 -2.88 16.75
N ASN A 19 7.51 -3.80 16.35
CA ASN A 19 7.42 -5.14 16.95
C ASN A 19 8.65 -6.02 16.70
N HIS A 20 9.37 -5.80 15.60
CA HIS A 20 10.52 -6.62 15.21
C HIS A 20 11.83 -6.25 15.93
N VAL A 21 11.85 -5.15 16.68
CA VAL A 21 13.04 -4.75 17.47
C VAL A 21 13.43 -5.78 18.53
N TYR A 22 12.51 -6.70 18.85
CA TYR A 22 12.67 -7.71 19.90
C TYR A 22 12.66 -9.16 19.37
N ASP A 23 12.78 -9.38 18.05
CA ASP A 23 12.75 -10.72 17.43
C ASP A 23 13.82 -11.67 17.99
N TYR A 24 15.00 -11.12 18.29
CA TYR A 24 16.13 -11.85 18.90
C TYR A 24 16.24 -11.60 20.41
N LEU A 25 15.13 -11.21 21.04
CA LEU A 25 14.99 -10.95 22.47
C LEU A 25 16.01 -9.90 22.98
N GLN A 26 16.31 -9.95 24.27
CA GLN A 26 17.15 -8.95 24.94
C GLN A 26 18.56 -8.83 24.34
N ASP A 27 19.16 -9.94 23.93
CA ASP A 27 20.52 -9.94 23.36
C ASP A 27 20.52 -9.34 21.95
N GLY A 28 19.51 -9.66 21.14
CA GLY A 28 19.33 -9.06 19.81
C GLY A 28 19.01 -7.58 19.86
N LEU A 29 18.18 -7.14 20.81
CA LEU A 29 17.91 -5.73 21.07
C LEU A 29 19.20 -4.98 21.38
N ARG A 30 20.00 -5.49 22.34
CA ARG A 30 21.29 -4.87 22.71
C ARG A 30 22.24 -4.81 21.53
N GLN A 31 22.37 -5.90 20.80
CA GLN A 31 23.21 -5.94 19.60
C GLN A 31 22.76 -4.89 18.56
N THR A 32 21.46 -4.73 18.37
CA THR A 32 20.89 -3.72 17.46
C THR A 32 21.26 -2.31 17.90
N LEU A 33 20.99 -1.97 19.18
CA LEU A 33 21.31 -0.66 19.76
C LEU A 33 22.82 -0.36 19.67
N ASP A 34 23.67 -1.27 20.14
CA ASP A 34 25.14 -1.13 20.10
C ASP A 34 25.64 -0.90 18.66
N THR A 35 25.06 -1.62 17.69
CA THR A 35 25.47 -1.51 16.28
C THR A 35 25.04 -0.19 15.67
N VAL A 36 23.82 0.27 15.94
CA VAL A 36 23.31 1.57 15.46
C VAL A 36 24.15 2.71 16.05
N GLU A 37 24.40 2.70 17.37
CA GLU A 37 25.23 3.68 18.06
C GLU A 37 26.66 3.70 17.52
N ALA A 38 27.28 2.54 17.29
CA ALA A 38 28.63 2.44 16.74
C ALA A 38 28.76 3.05 15.33
N THR A 39 27.67 3.08 14.56
CA THR A 39 27.63 3.73 13.24
C THR A 39 27.26 5.22 13.27
N GLN A 40 26.99 5.74 14.48
CA GLN A 40 26.54 7.12 14.70
C GLN A 40 25.31 7.48 13.86
N MET A 41 24.44 6.51 13.62
CA MET A 41 23.16 6.75 12.96
C MET A 41 22.14 7.19 14.01
N PRO A 42 21.53 8.37 13.86
CA PRO A 42 20.45 8.79 14.75
C PRO A 42 19.29 7.80 14.78
N HIS A 43 18.71 7.60 15.96
CA HIS A 43 17.56 6.71 16.14
C HIS A 43 16.70 7.12 17.34
N ALA A 44 15.46 6.61 17.38
CA ALA A 44 14.61 6.65 18.56
C ALA A 44 13.63 5.47 18.58
N GLY A 45 12.96 5.28 19.72
CA GLY A 45 11.86 4.34 19.86
C GLY A 45 12.20 2.95 20.41
N ALA A 46 13.45 2.71 20.82
CA ALA A 46 13.85 1.50 21.52
C ALA A 46 14.99 1.79 22.51
N GLY A 47 15.03 1.04 23.60
CA GLY A 47 16.05 1.22 24.64
C GLY A 47 16.11 0.05 25.62
N VAL A 48 17.10 0.04 26.51
CA VAL A 48 17.18 -0.98 27.57
C VAL A 48 16.30 -0.64 28.78
N THR A 49 15.68 0.54 28.78
CA THR A 49 14.64 0.97 29.72
C THR A 49 13.50 1.71 28.99
N PRO A 50 12.31 1.85 29.61
CA PRO A 50 11.22 2.66 29.04
C PRO A 50 11.61 4.12 28.79
N ALA A 51 12.41 4.71 29.69
CA ALA A 51 12.86 6.10 29.56
C ALA A 51 13.79 6.29 28.34
N GLU A 52 14.70 5.35 28.11
CA GLU A 52 15.55 5.35 26.91
C GLU A 52 14.72 5.13 25.64
N ALA A 53 13.76 4.20 25.67
CA ALA A 53 12.91 3.92 24.51
C ALA A 53 12.10 5.16 24.07
N TRP A 54 11.66 5.98 25.03
CA TRP A 54 10.96 7.23 24.79
C TRP A 54 11.86 8.45 24.58
N THR A 55 13.20 8.30 24.59
CA THR A 55 14.10 9.41 24.31
C THR A 55 14.02 9.78 22.82
N PRO A 56 13.62 11.01 22.47
CA PRO A 56 13.55 11.42 21.08
C PRO A 56 14.93 11.68 20.52
N TRP A 57 15.07 11.57 19.20
CA TRP A 57 16.17 12.21 18.50
C TRP A 57 15.79 13.66 18.21
N THR A 58 16.55 14.62 18.73
CA THR A 58 16.33 16.04 18.46
C THR A 58 17.28 16.55 17.38
N PHE A 59 16.72 17.22 16.38
CA PHE A 59 17.49 17.76 15.26
C PHE A 59 16.83 19.01 14.69
N ALA A 60 17.61 20.08 14.53
CA ALA A 60 17.10 21.31 13.94
C ALA A 60 17.21 21.25 12.41
N VAL A 61 16.07 21.37 11.73
CA VAL A 61 16.03 21.60 10.28
C VAL A 61 15.88 23.10 10.06
N ARG A 62 16.97 23.74 9.61
CA ARG A 62 17.13 25.21 9.62
C ARG A 62 16.99 25.75 11.05
N GLU A 63 15.98 26.56 11.33
CA GLU A 63 15.72 27.17 12.63
C GLU A 63 14.61 26.44 13.41
N LEU A 64 14.08 25.33 12.88
CA LEU A 64 12.98 24.57 13.47
C LEU A 64 13.52 23.34 14.21
N PRO A 65 13.53 23.32 15.55
CA PRO A 65 13.99 22.17 16.33
C PRO A 65 12.93 21.06 16.29
N LEU A 66 13.25 19.91 15.71
CA LEU A 66 12.34 18.77 15.62
C LEU A 66 12.70 17.72 16.67
N ALA A 67 11.70 17.10 17.29
CA ALA A 67 11.87 15.95 18.18
C ALA A 67 11.21 14.71 17.57
N TYR A 68 12.01 13.75 17.13
CA TYR A 68 11.55 12.53 16.47
C TYR A 68 11.32 11.41 17.49
N PHE A 69 10.09 10.93 17.55
CA PHE A 69 9.68 9.77 18.35
C PHE A 69 9.30 8.61 17.44
N CYS A 70 9.46 7.39 17.93
CA CYS A 70 8.95 6.18 17.29
C CYS A 70 8.41 5.23 18.37
N ALA A 71 7.20 4.69 18.21
CA ALA A 71 6.60 3.80 19.22
C ALA A 71 5.66 2.80 18.58
N THR A 72 5.47 1.63 19.21
CA THR A 72 4.64 0.53 18.71
C THR A 72 3.46 0.26 19.63
N SER A 73 2.29 -0.05 19.05
CA SER A 73 1.18 -0.66 19.79
C SER A 73 1.15 -2.19 19.65
N ILE A 74 2.10 -2.75 18.89
CA ILE A 74 2.21 -4.19 18.63
C ILE A 74 3.21 -4.74 19.63
N ASP A 75 2.69 -5.18 20.77
CA ASP A 75 3.43 -5.57 21.98
C ASP A 75 3.77 -7.06 22.06
N GLY A 76 3.24 -7.87 21.15
CA GLY A 76 3.41 -9.32 21.10
C GLY A 76 2.36 -10.15 21.84
N TRP A 77 1.48 -9.52 22.63
CA TRP A 77 0.58 -10.25 23.53
C TRP A 77 -0.34 -11.23 22.81
N ARG A 78 -0.79 -10.88 21.60
CA ARG A 78 -1.69 -11.72 20.78
C ARG A 78 -1.02 -12.96 20.24
N TRP A 79 0.30 -12.92 20.06
CA TRP A 79 1.08 -14.01 19.48
C TRP A 79 1.64 -14.91 20.57
N ASP A 80 2.32 -14.32 21.56
CA ASP A 80 2.81 -15.01 22.74
C ASP A 80 2.70 -14.09 23.97
N PRO A 81 1.71 -14.32 24.84
CA PRO A 81 1.54 -13.55 26.08
C PRO A 81 2.76 -13.60 27.02
N ALA A 82 3.68 -14.55 26.84
CA ALA A 82 4.90 -14.66 27.63
C ALA A 82 6.03 -13.74 27.14
N VAL A 83 5.93 -13.17 25.94
CA VAL A 83 6.97 -12.35 25.32
C VAL A 83 6.41 -10.98 24.93
N SER A 84 6.75 -9.97 25.72
CA SER A 84 6.49 -8.57 25.38
C SER A 84 7.62 -7.97 24.54
N TYR A 85 7.28 -7.19 23.52
CA TYR A 85 8.24 -6.50 22.64
C TYR A 85 8.57 -5.08 23.11
N VAL A 86 7.75 -4.51 24.00
CA VAL A 86 7.89 -3.14 24.51
C VAL A 86 8.70 -3.08 25.81
N ALA A 87 9.47 -2.01 26.03
CA ALA A 87 10.29 -1.86 27.23
C ALA A 87 9.43 -1.76 28.51
N ASP A 88 9.91 -2.34 29.60
CA ASP A 88 9.26 -2.24 30.92
C ASP A 88 10.30 -2.14 32.05
N SER A 89 9.87 -2.21 33.31
CA SER A 89 10.77 -2.08 34.46
C SER A 89 11.78 -3.24 34.63
N THR A 90 11.60 -4.33 33.88
CA THR A 90 12.37 -5.57 33.98
C THR A 90 13.24 -5.85 32.76
N LYS A 91 12.92 -5.26 31.60
CA LYS A 91 13.63 -5.51 30.33
C LYS A 91 13.58 -4.31 29.37
N GLY A 92 14.44 -4.38 28.34
CA GLY A 92 14.40 -3.45 27.21
C GLY A 92 13.31 -3.78 26.18
N GLY A 93 13.15 -2.92 25.20
CA GLY A 93 12.22 -3.10 24.08
C GLY A 93 11.92 -1.80 23.35
N ALA A 94 10.86 -1.84 22.54
CA ALA A 94 10.30 -0.65 21.88
C ALA A 94 9.58 0.28 22.87
N ALA A 95 9.42 1.55 22.51
CA ALA A 95 8.51 2.45 23.21
C ALA A 95 7.05 2.00 23.02
N ASP A 96 6.27 2.02 24.10
CA ASP A 96 4.91 1.46 24.13
C ASP A 96 3.83 2.52 23.84
N LEU A 97 3.28 2.49 22.62
CA LEU A 97 2.17 3.36 22.19
C LEU A 97 0.84 3.02 22.90
N GLY A 98 0.77 1.91 23.63
CA GLY A 98 -0.36 1.51 24.46
C GLY A 98 -0.46 2.29 25.78
N VAL A 99 0.61 2.95 26.22
CA VAL A 99 0.66 3.66 27.52
C VAL A 99 0.50 5.17 27.31
N THR A 100 -0.74 5.66 27.38
CA THR A 100 -1.08 7.07 27.15
C THR A 100 -0.31 8.05 28.05
N SER A 101 -0.02 7.68 29.31
CA SER A 101 0.73 8.55 30.22
C SER A 101 2.17 8.79 29.77
N ASP A 102 2.78 7.77 29.14
CA ASP A 102 4.18 7.85 28.71
C ASP A 102 4.27 8.72 27.45
N ILE A 103 3.31 8.58 26.53
CA ILE A 103 3.15 9.47 25.37
C ILE A 103 3.01 10.93 25.83
N GLN A 104 2.08 11.19 26.75
CA GLN A 104 1.82 12.54 27.26
C GLN A 104 3.05 13.14 27.95
N ALA A 105 3.79 12.35 28.72
CA ALA A 105 5.00 12.78 29.38
C ALA A 105 6.11 13.10 28.38
N ALA A 106 6.42 12.18 27.47
CA ALA A 106 7.55 12.31 26.55
C ALA A 106 7.33 13.39 25.48
N VAL A 107 6.19 13.34 24.78
CA VAL A 107 5.85 14.31 23.72
C VAL A 107 5.59 15.69 24.32
N GLY A 108 4.88 15.75 25.45
CA GLY A 108 4.62 17.01 26.15
C GLY A 108 5.89 17.67 26.70
N GLN A 109 6.89 16.88 27.12
CA GLN A 109 8.19 17.40 27.54
C GLN A 109 8.95 18.04 26.37
N ALA A 110 8.97 17.40 25.19
CA ALA A 110 9.59 17.97 23.99
C ALA A 110 8.90 19.27 23.56
N LEU A 111 7.56 19.27 23.51
CA LEU A 111 6.79 20.48 23.20
C LEU A 111 7.07 21.61 24.21
N GLY A 112 7.12 21.30 25.50
CA GLY A 112 7.43 22.26 26.56
C GLY A 112 8.86 22.81 26.50
N ALA A 113 9.79 22.08 25.89
CA ALA A 113 11.16 22.53 25.61
C ALA A 113 11.26 23.45 24.38
N GLY A 114 10.16 23.60 23.63
CA GLY A 114 10.12 24.36 22.38
C GLY A 114 10.52 23.56 21.15
N ASP A 115 10.59 22.23 21.25
CA ASP A 115 10.76 21.35 20.09
C ASP A 115 9.40 21.08 19.41
N HIS A 116 9.43 20.75 18.13
CA HIS A 116 8.29 20.38 17.30
C HIS A 116 8.21 18.84 17.19
N PRO A 117 7.28 18.17 17.90
CA PRO A 117 7.29 16.71 17.98
C PRO A 117 6.77 16.05 16.69
N VAL A 118 7.61 15.19 16.10
CA VAL A 118 7.27 14.31 14.98
C VAL A 118 7.16 12.88 15.51
N VAL A 119 5.97 12.29 15.43
CA VAL A 119 5.71 10.98 16.06
C VAL A 119 5.44 9.92 15.00
N GLN A 120 6.37 8.98 14.87
CA GLN A 120 6.19 7.78 14.08
C GLN A 120 5.49 6.70 14.90
N ILE A 121 4.40 6.13 14.38
CA ILE A 121 3.61 5.12 15.08
C ILE A 121 3.58 3.80 14.32
N HIS A 122 3.99 2.72 14.98
CA HIS A 122 3.91 1.35 14.47
C HIS A 122 2.65 0.68 15.00
N THR A 123 1.54 0.79 14.25
CA THR A 123 0.21 0.36 14.71
C THR A 123 -0.71 -0.01 13.56
N GLY A 124 -1.75 -0.77 13.84
CA GLY A 124 -2.81 -1.08 12.89
C GLY A 124 -3.02 -2.57 12.67
N VAL A 125 -3.61 -2.89 11.53
CA VAL A 125 -3.87 -4.26 11.10
C VAL A 125 -3.08 -4.48 9.82
N GLU A 126 -2.29 -5.55 9.78
CA GLU A 126 -1.55 -5.90 8.58
C GLU A 126 -2.48 -6.01 7.36
N TYR A 127 -2.01 -5.43 6.27
CA TYR A 127 -2.62 -5.47 4.94
C TYR A 127 -3.98 -4.77 4.86
N SER A 128 -4.27 -3.82 5.76
CA SER A 128 -5.46 -2.97 5.68
C SER A 128 -5.18 -1.70 4.88
N TYR A 129 -6.16 -1.23 4.12
CA TYR A 129 -6.08 0.01 3.34
C TYR A 129 -6.47 1.28 4.11
N GLY A 130 -6.96 1.14 5.34
CA GLY A 130 -7.29 2.27 6.18
C GLY A 130 -7.15 2.00 7.68
N PRO A 131 -7.18 3.05 8.51
CA PRO A 131 -7.06 2.94 9.95
C PRO A 131 -8.36 2.41 10.59
N ASN A 132 -8.23 1.46 11.50
CA ASN A 132 -9.34 1.04 12.36
C ASN A 132 -9.52 1.99 13.57
N THR A 133 -10.54 1.74 14.39
CA THR A 133 -10.81 2.56 15.58
C THR A 133 -9.62 2.67 16.53
N ARG A 134 -8.85 1.60 16.75
CA ARG A 134 -7.69 1.63 17.65
C ARG A 134 -6.55 2.49 17.12
N VAL A 135 -6.27 2.43 15.80
CA VAL A 135 -5.28 3.33 15.18
C VAL A 135 -5.66 4.79 15.39
N ARG A 136 -6.95 5.12 15.22
CA ARG A 136 -7.46 6.48 15.46
C ARG A 136 -7.33 6.91 16.91
N GLU A 137 -7.56 6.01 17.87
CA GLU A 137 -7.33 6.27 19.30
C GLU A 137 -5.85 6.56 19.60
N HIS A 138 -4.93 5.78 19.05
CA HIS A 138 -3.49 6.05 19.20
C HIS A 138 -3.09 7.40 18.59
N VAL A 139 -3.59 7.73 17.39
CA VAL A 139 -3.36 9.04 16.76
C VAL A 139 -3.94 10.17 17.63
N ALA A 140 -5.16 10.02 18.14
CA ALA A 140 -5.76 11.02 19.03
C ALA A 140 -4.92 11.24 20.30
N ASN A 141 -4.34 10.18 20.87
CA ASN A 141 -3.49 10.28 22.05
C ASN A 141 -2.19 11.03 21.78
N VAL A 142 -1.50 10.78 20.66
CA VAL A 142 -0.26 11.50 20.32
C VAL A 142 -0.54 12.96 19.97
N LEU A 143 -1.66 13.25 19.28
CA LEU A 143 -2.10 14.61 19.01
C LEU A 143 -2.43 15.37 20.30
N ALA A 144 -3.15 14.74 21.23
CA ALA A 144 -3.46 15.32 22.54
C ALA A 144 -2.21 15.59 23.39
N ALA A 145 -1.11 14.85 23.14
CA ALA A 145 0.18 15.04 23.80
C ALA A 145 1.03 16.16 23.16
N GLY A 146 0.65 16.67 21.98
CA GLY A 146 1.33 17.77 21.32
C GLY A 146 2.11 17.40 20.04
N ALA A 147 1.82 16.25 19.42
CA ALA A 147 2.43 15.91 18.14
C ALA A 147 2.01 16.92 17.04
N GLU A 148 2.97 17.38 16.26
CA GLU A 148 2.75 18.31 15.13
C GLU A 148 2.83 17.63 13.75
N LEU A 149 3.33 16.40 13.72
CA LEU A 149 3.32 15.52 12.56
C LEU A 149 3.21 14.07 13.03
N VAL A 150 2.31 13.30 12.43
CA VAL A 150 2.12 11.87 12.76
C VAL A 150 2.30 11.01 11.53
N ILE A 151 3.24 10.06 11.60
CA ILE A 151 3.59 9.17 10.49
C ILE A 151 3.35 7.71 10.90
N GLY A 152 2.36 7.08 10.32
CA GLY A 152 2.06 5.67 10.56
C GLY A 152 2.86 4.72 9.69
N HIS A 153 3.07 3.52 10.23
CA HIS A 153 3.51 2.31 9.53
C HIS A 153 3.05 1.08 10.34
N HIS A 154 3.43 -0.13 9.90
CA HIS A 154 2.99 -1.47 10.36
C HIS A 154 2.06 -2.21 9.39
N PRO A 155 1.01 -1.60 8.81
CA PRO A 155 0.09 -2.33 7.92
C PRO A 155 0.73 -2.91 6.66
N HIS A 156 1.98 -2.60 6.35
CA HIS A 156 2.69 -2.97 5.11
C HIS A 156 2.03 -2.47 3.81
N THR A 157 0.99 -1.65 3.91
CA THR A 157 0.25 -1.10 2.78
C THR A 157 0.19 0.42 2.90
N ALA A 158 0.38 1.13 1.79
CA ALA A 158 0.18 2.58 1.75
C ALA A 158 -1.31 2.90 1.97
N GLN A 159 -1.58 3.76 2.96
CA GLN A 159 -2.92 4.24 3.29
C GLN A 159 -3.03 5.73 2.94
N GLY A 160 -4.21 6.32 3.15
CA GLY A 160 -4.43 7.73 2.87
C GLY A 160 -3.85 8.68 3.93
N PHE A 161 -4.23 9.95 3.77
CA PHE A 161 -3.77 11.08 4.56
C PHE A 161 -4.94 11.80 5.23
N SER A 162 -4.70 12.41 6.38
CA SER A 162 -5.69 13.26 7.05
C SER A 162 -5.08 14.51 7.66
N GLU A 163 -5.92 15.53 7.83
CA GLU A 163 -5.65 16.64 8.73
C GLU A 163 -6.56 16.53 9.95
N ILE A 164 -5.99 16.40 11.15
CA ILE A 164 -6.73 16.30 12.40
C ILE A 164 -6.26 17.42 13.32
N GLY A 165 -7.15 18.37 13.64
CA GLY A 165 -6.80 19.50 14.51
C GLY A 165 -5.68 20.39 13.94
N GLY A 166 -5.54 20.47 12.61
CA GLY A 166 -4.47 21.21 11.94
C GLY A 166 -3.16 20.42 11.76
N VAL A 167 -3.07 19.20 12.27
CA VAL A 167 -1.89 18.34 12.17
C VAL A 167 -2.02 17.38 11.00
N PHE A 168 -0.96 17.25 10.20
CA PHE A 168 -0.88 16.29 9.12
C PHE A 168 -0.64 14.87 9.67
N VAL A 169 -1.43 13.92 9.17
CA VAL A 169 -1.37 12.51 9.52
C VAL A 169 -1.23 11.69 8.25
N ALA A 170 -0.14 10.94 8.11
CA ALA A 170 -0.05 9.84 7.15
C ALA A 170 -0.40 8.54 7.88
N TRP A 171 -1.48 7.85 7.51
CA TRP A 171 -1.96 6.70 8.28
C TRP A 171 -1.05 5.46 8.18
N SER A 172 -0.45 5.24 7.02
CA SER A 172 0.61 4.25 6.80
C SER A 172 1.31 4.54 5.48
N LEU A 173 2.64 4.54 5.47
CA LEU A 173 3.43 4.73 4.25
C LEU A 173 3.68 3.44 3.46
N GLY A 174 3.25 2.28 3.97
CA GLY A 174 3.56 0.98 3.36
C GLY A 174 5.05 0.64 3.44
N ASN A 175 5.52 -0.18 2.51
CA ASN A 175 6.91 -0.62 2.48
C ASN A 175 7.76 0.22 1.53
N LEU A 176 8.97 0.57 1.98
CA LEU A 176 10.01 1.14 1.12
C LEU A 176 11.03 0.07 0.65
N ALA A 177 11.29 -0.92 1.50
CA ALA A 177 12.11 -2.08 1.18
C ALA A 177 11.69 -3.22 2.12
N PHE A 178 11.08 -4.28 1.58
CA PHE A 178 10.56 -5.40 2.34
C PHE A 178 10.39 -6.63 1.42
N ASP A 179 10.70 -7.82 1.91
CA ASP A 179 10.66 -9.08 1.16
C ASP A 179 9.27 -9.75 1.15
N GLY A 180 8.22 -8.94 1.19
CA GLY A 180 6.82 -9.38 1.21
C GLY A 180 6.32 -9.77 -0.17
N LEU A 181 5.66 -10.94 -0.26
CA LEU A 181 5.07 -11.47 -1.50
C LEU A 181 3.55 -11.18 -1.62
N ARG A 182 3.01 -10.24 -0.83
CA ARG A 182 1.60 -9.82 -0.95
C ARG A 182 1.48 -8.65 -1.90
N LEU A 183 0.46 -8.65 -2.75
CA LEU A 183 0.32 -7.66 -3.82
C LEU A 183 0.23 -6.23 -3.26
N GLU A 184 -0.56 -6.08 -2.20
CA GLU A 184 -0.78 -4.84 -1.45
C GLU A 184 0.47 -4.33 -0.71
N THR A 185 1.49 -5.18 -0.56
CA THR A 185 2.74 -4.84 0.16
C THR A 185 3.85 -4.31 -0.74
N LEU A 186 3.62 -4.37 -2.05
CA LEU A 186 4.56 -3.89 -3.07
C LEU A 186 4.32 -2.43 -3.43
N LEU A 187 3.21 -1.84 -2.97
CA LEU A 187 2.89 -0.43 -3.12
C LEU A 187 3.19 0.29 -1.81
N GLY A 188 4.13 1.23 -1.87
CA GLY A 188 4.53 2.10 -0.78
C GLY A 188 4.50 3.57 -1.17
N ALA A 189 4.90 4.41 -0.23
CA ALA A 189 4.90 5.86 -0.39
C ALA A 189 6.12 6.49 0.29
N VAL A 190 6.71 7.48 -0.37
CA VAL A 190 7.59 8.47 0.25
C VAL A 190 6.84 9.78 0.33
N VAL A 191 6.80 10.40 1.50
CA VAL A 191 6.04 11.64 1.73
C VAL A 191 6.99 12.77 2.09
N GLU A 192 6.89 13.87 1.36
CA GLU A 192 7.53 15.15 1.68
C GLU A 192 6.52 16.03 2.40
N VAL A 193 6.91 16.59 3.55
CA VAL A 193 6.10 17.56 4.30
C VAL A 193 6.96 18.78 4.61
N ASP A 194 6.50 19.95 4.17
CA ASP A 194 7.05 21.24 4.58
C ASP A 194 6.40 21.65 5.91
N LEU A 195 7.14 21.52 7.02
CA LEU A 195 6.69 21.95 8.34
C LEU A 195 7.15 23.38 8.63
N GLY A 196 6.21 24.26 9.00
CA GLY A 196 6.48 25.59 9.51
C GLY A 196 6.37 25.66 11.04
N PRO A 197 6.67 26.82 11.66
CA PRO A 197 6.64 26.98 13.12
C PRO A 197 5.27 26.84 13.79
N GLU A 198 4.18 26.90 13.02
CA GLU A 198 2.82 26.83 13.56
C GLU A 198 2.03 25.64 13.01
N ALA A 199 2.32 25.23 11.77
CA ALA A 199 1.59 24.18 11.07
C ALA A 199 2.39 23.68 9.85
N TRP A 200 1.98 22.54 9.33
CA TRP A 200 2.40 22.07 8.01
C TRP A 200 1.87 23.01 6.91
N GLN A 201 2.67 23.21 5.87
CA GLN A 201 2.39 24.17 4.79
C GLN A 201 2.08 23.49 3.46
N ARG A 202 2.80 22.40 3.16
CA ARG A 202 2.68 21.64 1.92
C ARG A 202 3.01 20.18 2.20
N ALA A 203 2.33 19.27 1.51
CA ALA A 203 2.70 17.87 1.49
C ALA A 203 2.63 17.29 0.07
N ARG A 204 3.53 16.35 -0.24
CA ARG A 204 3.56 15.61 -1.49
C ARG A 204 3.80 14.13 -1.20
N VAL A 205 3.18 13.27 -1.98
CA VAL A 205 3.41 11.82 -1.96
C VAL A 205 4.03 11.36 -3.28
N HIS A 206 5.11 10.60 -3.15
CA HIS A 206 5.77 9.89 -4.23
C HIS A 206 5.42 8.41 -4.08
N PRO A 207 4.57 7.86 -4.97
CA PRO A 207 4.26 6.43 -4.93
C PRO A 207 5.50 5.62 -5.31
N VAL A 208 5.74 4.53 -4.57
CA VAL A 208 6.90 3.66 -4.73
C VAL A 208 6.43 2.24 -4.97
N TYR A 209 7.02 1.58 -5.96
CA TYR A 209 6.79 0.19 -6.28
C TYR A 209 7.97 -0.66 -5.81
N LEU A 210 7.72 -1.82 -5.24
CA LEU A 210 8.75 -2.78 -4.88
C LEU A 210 8.91 -3.84 -5.98
N GLU A 211 9.83 -3.57 -6.89
CA GLU A 211 10.22 -4.48 -7.95
C GLU A 211 11.37 -5.36 -7.43
N ASP A 212 11.15 -6.68 -7.31
CA ASP A 212 12.07 -7.61 -6.62
C ASP A 212 12.59 -7.08 -5.27
N PHE A 213 11.66 -6.49 -4.49
CA PHE A 213 11.89 -5.91 -3.17
C PHE A 213 12.78 -4.64 -3.17
N ARG A 214 13.01 -4.05 -4.35
CA ARG A 214 13.75 -2.80 -4.53
C ARG A 214 12.79 -1.66 -4.82
N PRO A 215 12.91 -0.51 -4.13
CA PRO A 215 12.06 0.63 -4.42
C PRO A 215 12.35 1.21 -5.80
N ARG A 216 11.31 1.29 -6.62
CA ARG A 216 11.24 1.96 -7.91
C ARG A 216 10.23 3.10 -7.84
N GLN A 217 10.54 4.21 -8.49
CA GLN A 217 9.57 5.30 -8.64
C GLN A 217 8.50 4.88 -9.66
N MET A 218 7.23 5.02 -9.31
CA MET A 218 6.16 4.81 -10.27
C MET A 218 5.99 6.03 -11.19
N THR A 219 5.60 5.79 -12.44
CA THR A 219 5.12 6.84 -13.35
C THR A 219 3.91 6.34 -14.15
N GLY A 220 3.30 7.21 -14.95
CA GLY A 220 2.21 6.83 -15.85
C GLY A 220 0.98 6.26 -15.13
N PRO A 221 0.21 5.36 -15.79
CA PRO A 221 -1.03 4.81 -15.25
C PRO A 221 -0.88 4.08 -13.91
N LEU A 222 0.27 3.44 -13.65
CA LEU A 222 0.55 2.80 -12.37
C LEU A 222 0.62 3.82 -11.23
N ALA A 223 1.33 4.94 -11.44
CA ALA A 223 1.37 6.03 -10.46
C ALA A 223 -0.03 6.61 -10.22
N SER A 224 -0.81 6.88 -11.27
CA SER A 224 -2.18 7.40 -11.15
C SER A 224 -3.07 6.46 -10.32
N ARG A 225 -3.00 5.14 -10.54
CA ARG A 225 -3.78 4.16 -9.77
C ARG A 225 -3.36 4.13 -8.29
N ALA A 226 -2.06 4.12 -8.00
CA ALA A 226 -1.56 4.15 -6.62
C ALA A 226 -1.95 5.45 -5.89
N LEU A 227 -1.88 6.59 -6.57
CA LEU A 227 -2.30 7.89 -6.02
C LEU A 227 -3.80 7.94 -5.75
N ARG A 228 -4.64 7.43 -6.66
CA ARG A 228 -6.09 7.30 -6.47
C ARG A 228 -6.44 6.42 -5.28
N GLN A 229 -5.73 5.30 -5.11
CA GLN A 229 -5.93 4.41 -3.98
C GLN A 229 -5.66 5.15 -2.66
N MET A 230 -4.54 5.86 -2.54
CA MET A 230 -4.27 6.68 -1.35
C MET A 230 -5.29 7.82 -1.18
N ALA A 231 -5.76 8.42 -2.28
CA ALA A 231 -6.81 9.43 -2.25
C ALA A 231 -8.14 8.89 -1.71
N GLU A 232 -8.56 7.69 -2.13
CA GLU A 232 -9.78 7.00 -1.68
C GLU A 232 -9.82 6.85 -0.15
N PHE A 233 -8.68 6.56 0.47
CA PHE A 233 -8.54 6.38 1.91
C PHE A 233 -8.09 7.64 2.66
N SER A 234 -8.06 8.80 2.00
CA SER A 234 -7.74 10.09 2.62
C SER A 234 -8.99 10.76 3.20
N GLU A 235 -8.85 11.49 4.30
CA GLU A 235 -9.97 12.18 4.97
C GLU A 235 -9.64 13.64 5.25
N GLY A 236 -10.46 14.55 4.74
CA GLY A 236 -10.24 16.00 4.87
C GLY A 236 -9.10 16.55 4.00
N LEU A 237 -8.37 15.67 3.32
CA LEU A 237 -7.32 15.99 2.36
C LEU A 237 -7.61 15.33 1.01
N VAL A 238 -7.15 15.98 -0.05
CA VAL A 238 -7.27 15.55 -1.44
C VAL A 238 -5.87 15.32 -1.98
N VAL A 239 -5.68 14.23 -2.72
CA VAL A 239 -4.44 13.95 -3.46
C VAL A 239 -4.67 14.33 -4.92
N VAL A 240 -3.98 15.36 -5.39
CA VAL A 240 -4.04 15.85 -6.77
C VAL A 240 -2.80 15.34 -7.51
N GLU A 241 -3.00 14.54 -8.56
CA GLU A 241 -1.88 14.06 -9.37
C GLU A 241 -1.24 15.20 -10.18
N GLU A 242 0.09 15.29 -10.11
CA GLU A 242 0.94 16.17 -10.89
C GLU A 242 2.15 15.38 -11.42
N SER A 243 2.03 14.82 -12.64
CA SER A 243 3.11 14.07 -13.31
C SER A 243 3.64 12.89 -12.49
N GLY A 244 2.74 12.02 -11.99
CA GLY A 244 3.11 10.86 -11.18
C GLY A 244 3.45 11.16 -9.71
N VAL A 245 3.36 12.41 -9.27
CA VAL A 245 3.48 12.81 -7.85
C VAL A 245 2.13 13.31 -7.37
N GLY A 246 1.71 12.91 -6.17
CA GLY A 246 0.48 13.42 -5.56
C GLY A 246 0.75 14.66 -4.74
N ARG A 247 0.22 15.82 -5.11
CA ARG A 247 0.17 16.98 -4.22
C ARG A 247 -1.00 16.81 -3.25
N ILE A 248 -0.72 16.87 -1.95
CA ILE A 248 -1.73 16.71 -0.91
C ILE A 248 -2.18 18.11 -0.46
N VAL A 249 -3.47 18.38 -0.58
CA VAL A 249 -4.07 19.68 -0.24
C VAL A 249 -5.37 19.53 0.51
N ARG A 250 -5.79 20.61 1.16
CA ARG A 250 -7.12 20.67 1.77
C ARG A 250 -8.18 20.76 0.67
N ASP A 251 -9.31 20.09 0.86
CA ASP A 251 -10.41 20.09 -0.13
C ASP A 251 -10.87 21.50 -0.51
N ALA A 252 -10.87 22.44 0.46
CA ALA A 252 -11.22 23.83 0.25
C ALA A 252 -10.27 24.60 -0.70
N GLU A 253 -9.07 24.06 -0.98
CA GLU A 253 -8.06 24.65 -1.86
C GLU A 253 -8.18 24.15 -3.31
N VAL A 254 -9.08 23.18 -3.58
CA VAL A 254 -9.25 22.55 -4.90
C VAL A 254 -10.52 23.06 -5.58
N THR A 255 -10.39 23.37 -6.88
CA THR A 255 -11.55 23.62 -7.75
C THR A 255 -11.91 22.36 -8.51
N TRP A 256 -13.17 21.95 -8.42
CA TRP A 256 -13.68 20.77 -9.11
C TRP A 256 -14.47 21.17 -10.36
N GLU A 257 -14.17 20.54 -11.49
CA GLU A 257 -15.03 20.55 -12.67
C GLU A 257 -15.81 19.22 -12.73
N ARG A 258 -17.07 19.28 -13.14
CA ARG A 258 -17.89 18.10 -13.36
C ARG A 258 -18.23 18.00 -14.83
N ARG A 259 -18.02 16.82 -15.40
CA ARG A 259 -18.53 16.48 -16.72
C ARG A 259 -19.37 15.21 -16.64
N THR A 260 -20.29 15.09 -17.58
CA THR A 260 -21.09 13.88 -17.77
C THR A 260 -20.55 13.14 -18.99
N ILE A 261 -20.36 11.82 -18.84
CA ILE A 261 -20.07 10.90 -19.92
C ILE A 261 -21.29 10.00 -20.12
N GLU A 262 -21.69 9.78 -21.37
CA GLU A 262 -22.74 8.82 -21.73
C GLU A 262 -22.05 7.56 -22.26
N VAL A 263 -22.26 6.44 -21.58
CA VAL A 263 -21.69 5.14 -21.98
C VAL A 263 -22.86 4.23 -22.38
N PRO A 264 -22.95 3.80 -23.65
CA PRO A 264 -23.95 2.82 -24.05
C PRO A 264 -23.61 1.47 -23.43
N VAL A 265 -24.57 0.85 -22.75
CA VAL A 265 -24.40 -0.44 -22.07
C VAL A 265 -25.37 -1.47 -22.65
N GLU A 266 -24.82 -2.55 -23.21
CA GLU A 266 -25.61 -3.72 -23.60
C GLU A 266 -25.62 -4.73 -22.46
N VAL A 267 -26.82 -5.06 -21.96
CA VAL A 267 -26.98 -6.02 -20.86
C VAL A 267 -27.03 -7.44 -21.43
N GLY A 268 -26.17 -8.31 -20.89
CA GLY A 268 -26.09 -9.71 -21.26
C GLY A 268 -27.39 -10.49 -21.01
N ALA A 269 -27.47 -11.70 -21.57
CA ALA A 269 -28.65 -12.57 -21.42
C ALA A 269 -28.90 -13.02 -19.97
N ASP A 270 -27.87 -12.95 -19.13
CA ASP A 270 -27.90 -13.17 -17.69
C ASP A 270 -28.39 -11.95 -16.89
N GLY A 271 -28.58 -10.80 -17.53
CA GLY A 271 -29.03 -9.56 -16.91
C GLY A 271 -27.90 -8.70 -16.32
N LEU A 272 -26.64 -9.01 -16.62
CA LEU A 272 -25.48 -8.29 -16.11
C LEU A 272 -24.74 -7.53 -17.22
N ALA A 273 -24.09 -6.42 -16.83
CA ALA A 273 -23.13 -5.71 -17.66
C ALA A 273 -22.07 -5.09 -16.73
N VAL A 274 -20.81 -5.13 -17.16
CA VAL A 274 -19.68 -4.56 -16.44
C VAL A 274 -19.03 -3.54 -17.36
N VAL A 275 -18.84 -2.32 -16.86
CA VAL A 275 -18.24 -1.22 -17.63
C VAL A 275 -16.91 -0.87 -16.97
N ASP A 276 -15.83 -0.88 -17.75
CA ASP A 276 -14.55 -0.34 -17.30
C ASP A 276 -14.55 1.18 -17.43
N LEU A 277 -14.73 1.88 -16.30
CA LEU A 277 -14.74 3.35 -16.30
C LEU A 277 -13.39 3.96 -16.70
N ARG A 278 -12.29 3.20 -16.66
CA ARG A 278 -10.95 3.68 -17.06
C ARG A 278 -10.88 3.98 -18.55
N ASP A 279 -11.69 3.32 -19.38
CA ASP A 279 -11.75 3.58 -20.82
C ASP A 279 -12.54 4.87 -21.15
N HIS A 280 -13.19 5.48 -20.15
CA HIS A 280 -14.05 6.66 -20.33
C HIS A 280 -13.63 7.88 -19.49
N ALA A 281 -12.67 7.71 -18.57
CA ALA A 281 -12.24 8.73 -17.64
C ALA A 281 -10.72 8.95 -17.72
N ALA A 282 -10.27 10.19 -17.56
CA ALA A 282 -8.85 10.47 -17.44
C ALA A 282 -8.29 9.97 -16.09
N PRO A 283 -6.97 9.70 -15.97
CA PRO A 283 -6.35 9.18 -14.75
C PRO A 283 -6.41 10.10 -13.53
N ASP A 284 -6.94 11.31 -13.63
CA ASP A 284 -7.22 12.26 -12.54
C ASP A 284 -8.73 12.44 -12.25
N GLU A 285 -9.63 11.78 -12.98
CA GLU A 285 -11.09 11.86 -12.80
C GLU A 285 -11.69 10.75 -11.93
N SER A 286 -12.52 11.13 -10.97
CA SER A 286 -13.28 10.20 -10.12
C SER A 286 -14.77 10.18 -10.47
N ALA A 287 -15.37 8.99 -10.47
CA ALA A 287 -16.80 8.84 -10.69
C ALA A 287 -17.59 9.22 -9.44
N LEU A 288 -18.47 10.22 -9.55
CA LEU A 288 -19.27 10.73 -8.43
C LEU A 288 -20.68 10.11 -8.38
N ARG A 289 -21.27 9.88 -9.56
CA ARG A 289 -22.65 9.44 -9.73
C ARG A 289 -22.79 8.70 -11.05
N VAL A 290 -23.63 7.69 -11.06
CA VAL A 290 -24.11 7.04 -12.28
C VAL A 290 -25.63 7.15 -12.29
N ASP A 291 -26.16 7.58 -13.43
CA ASP A 291 -27.58 7.60 -13.72
C ASP A 291 -27.87 6.60 -14.84
N THR A 292 -29.02 5.92 -14.76
CA THR A 292 -29.45 4.96 -15.78
C THR A 292 -30.79 5.36 -16.35
N ASP A 293 -30.93 5.30 -17.67
CA ASP A 293 -32.20 5.53 -18.34
C ASP A 293 -33.21 4.38 -18.14
N ALA A 294 -32.73 3.23 -17.66
CA ALA A 294 -33.55 2.06 -17.33
C ALA A 294 -33.94 2.05 -15.84
N PRO A 295 -35.24 2.06 -15.49
CA PRO A 295 -35.70 2.21 -14.10
C PRO A 295 -35.49 0.99 -13.18
N THR A 296 -35.07 -0.17 -13.73
CA THR A 296 -34.84 -1.41 -12.96
C THR A 296 -33.36 -1.79 -12.84
N ALA A 297 -32.45 -0.96 -13.35
CA ALA A 297 -31.02 -1.25 -13.27
C ALA A 297 -30.48 -0.97 -11.87
N GLN A 298 -29.80 -1.95 -11.27
CA GLN A 298 -28.98 -1.72 -10.08
C GLN A 298 -27.55 -1.41 -10.56
N VAL A 299 -27.02 -0.25 -10.16
CA VAL A 299 -25.62 0.10 -10.41
C VAL A 299 -24.81 -0.11 -9.15
N ARG A 300 -23.62 -0.72 -9.29
CA ARG A 300 -22.63 -0.87 -8.22
C ARG A 300 -21.29 -0.36 -8.73
N PHE A 301 -20.59 0.39 -7.89
CA PHE A 301 -19.20 0.75 -8.16
C PHE A 301 -18.28 -0.38 -7.72
N GLY A 302 -17.44 -0.85 -8.63
CA GLY A 302 -16.35 -1.77 -8.34
C GLY A 302 -15.04 -1.03 -8.05
N ARG A 303 -14.05 -1.75 -7.52
CA ARG A 303 -12.68 -1.30 -7.35
C ARG A 303 -11.74 -2.28 -8.06
N ASP A 304 -10.74 -1.76 -8.75
CA ASP A 304 -9.66 -2.58 -9.28
C ASP A 304 -8.83 -3.16 -8.12
N LEU A 305 -8.83 -4.49 -7.98
CA LEU A 305 -8.10 -5.19 -6.93
C LEU A 305 -6.68 -5.57 -7.33
N MET A 306 -6.37 -5.56 -8.62
CA MET A 306 -5.03 -5.91 -9.09
C MET A 306 -4.13 -4.69 -8.92
N VAL A 307 -4.56 -3.48 -9.32
CA VAL A 307 -3.81 -2.20 -9.28
C VAL A 307 -2.49 -2.21 -10.08
N HIS A 308 -1.83 -3.37 -10.17
CA HIS A 308 -0.63 -3.73 -10.91
C HIS A 308 -0.61 -5.25 -11.14
N GLY A 309 0.36 -5.77 -11.89
CA GLY A 309 0.46 -7.19 -12.18
C GLY A 309 -0.58 -7.67 -13.19
N THR A 310 -1.02 -6.80 -14.10
CA THR A 310 -1.76 -7.21 -15.29
C THR A 310 -0.84 -8.01 -16.23
N PHE A 311 -1.36 -8.49 -17.35
CA PHE A 311 -0.49 -9.08 -18.38
C PHE A 311 0.35 -8.04 -19.12
N GLU A 312 0.09 -6.74 -18.91
CA GLU A 312 0.86 -5.66 -19.51
C GLU A 312 1.98 -5.18 -18.60
N ASP A 313 3.06 -4.76 -19.24
CA ASP A 313 4.13 -4.01 -18.62
C ASP A 313 3.71 -2.53 -18.57
N GLU A 314 3.42 -2.04 -17.35
CA GLU A 314 2.77 -0.76 -17.09
C GLU A 314 3.66 0.27 -16.38
N ASP A 315 4.87 -0.12 -15.97
CA ASP A 315 5.84 0.80 -15.43
C ASP A 315 6.80 1.30 -16.53
N VAL A 316 7.71 2.21 -16.17
CA VAL A 316 8.58 2.88 -17.14
C VAL A 316 10.00 2.83 -16.60
N ASP A 317 10.63 1.68 -16.74
CA ASP A 317 12.06 1.53 -16.50
C ASP A 317 12.80 0.92 -17.71
N GLU A 318 14.09 0.58 -17.54
CA GLU A 318 14.91 0.03 -18.62
C GLU A 318 14.71 -1.49 -18.79
N ASP A 319 14.05 -2.14 -17.83
CA ASP A 319 13.77 -3.56 -17.79
C ASP A 319 12.44 -3.82 -18.54
N SER A 320 12.53 -3.91 -19.87
CA SER A 320 11.36 -4.32 -20.66
C SER A 320 10.88 -5.72 -20.25
N PHE A 321 9.58 -5.97 -20.33
CA PHE A 321 8.94 -7.28 -20.20
C PHE A 321 8.60 -7.72 -18.77
N GLU A 322 8.12 -6.79 -17.94
CA GLU A 322 7.73 -7.04 -16.55
C GLU A 322 6.44 -7.89 -16.35
N VAL A 323 6.20 -8.90 -17.17
CA VAL A 323 5.21 -9.96 -16.88
C VAL A 323 5.65 -10.86 -15.70
N ALA A 324 6.64 -10.41 -14.92
CA ALA A 324 7.24 -11.09 -13.79
C ALA A 324 6.25 -11.45 -12.67
N ARG A 325 5.08 -10.80 -12.63
CA ARG A 325 4.01 -11.18 -11.69
C ARG A 325 3.23 -12.41 -12.14
N TRP A 326 3.39 -12.83 -13.39
CA TRP A 326 2.86 -14.09 -13.91
C TRP A 326 3.97 -15.12 -14.04
N ASP A 327 3.67 -16.35 -13.67
CA ASP A 327 4.57 -17.46 -13.93
C ASP A 327 4.54 -17.80 -15.43
N HIS A 328 5.62 -17.42 -16.09
CA HIS A 328 5.90 -17.70 -17.50
C HIS A 328 7.09 -18.64 -17.65
N THR A 329 7.36 -19.49 -16.64
CA THR A 329 8.38 -20.55 -16.75
C THR A 329 8.11 -21.60 -17.83
N PRO A 330 6.85 -21.92 -18.22
CA PRO A 330 6.61 -22.82 -19.35
C PRO A 330 7.10 -22.22 -20.67
N ASP A 331 7.70 -23.04 -21.54
CA ASP A 331 8.23 -22.62 -22.86
C ASP A 331 7.16 -21.98 -23.77
N SER A 332 5.88 -22.29 -23.53
CA SER A 332 4.74 -21.75 -24.28
C SER A 332 4.34 -20.34 -23.85
N LEU A 333 4.92 -19.77 -22.79
CA LEU A 333 4.62 -18.44 -22.27
C LEU A 333 5.86 -17.56 -22.35
N PHE A 334 5.70 -16.37 -22.94
CA PHE A 334 6.80 -15.43 -23.03
C PHE A 334 6.26 -14.00 -23.13
N PRO A 335 7.00 -13.02 -22.58
CA PRO A 335 6.68 -11.63 -22.82
C PRO A 335 6.83 -11.26 -24.30
N CYS A 336 5.92 -10.45 -24.82
CA CYS A 336 5.90 -10.01 -26.21
C CYS A 336 5.55 -8.52 -26.33
N ARG A 337 5.70 -7.95 -27.52
CA ARG A 337 5.43 -6.52 -27.80
C ARG A 337 3.99 -6.25 -28.25
N GLU A 338 3.15 -7.28 -28.35
CA GLU A 338 1.76 -7.12 -28.77
C GLU A 338 0.87 -6.82 -27.56
N ALA A 339 0.86 -5.56 -27.14
CA ALA A 339 0.04 -5.04 -26.05
C ALA A 339 -1.21 -4.29 -26.57
N ARG A 340 -2.24 -4.16 -25.71
CA ARG A 340 -3.40 -3.28 -25.93
C ARG A 340 -3.03 -1.82 -25.67
N SER A 341 -2.42 -1.54 -24.52
CA SER A 341 -2.18 -0.18 -24.02
C SER A 341 -0.74 0.08 -23.56
N GLY A 342 -0.03 -0.95 -23.12
CA GLY A 342 1.35 -0.87 -22.61
C GLY A 342 2.45 -1.09 -23.64
N VAL A 343 3.67 -1.34 -23.14
CA VAL A 343 4.87 -1.59 -23.96
C VAL A 343 5.12 -3.06 -24.27
N GLY A 344 4.46 -3.95 -23.53
CA GLY A 344 4.50 -5.40 -23.73
C GLY A 344 3.33 -6.11 -23.05
N ALA A 345 3.12 -7.37 -23.42
CA ALA A 345 2.10 -8.24 -22.86
C ALA A 345 2.66 -9.65 -22.60
N LEU A 346 1.94 -10.50 -21.87
CA LEU A 346 2.22 -11.93 -21.84
C LEU A 346 1.59 -12.62 -23.06
N CYS A 347 2.43 -13.18 -23.93
CA CYS A 347 1.98 -13.99 -25.05
C CYS A 347 2.05 -15.48 -24.71
N SER A 348 1.19 -16.25 -25.38
CA SER A 348 1.27 -17.70 -25.40
C SER A 348 1.32 -18.22 -26.83
N VAL A 349 2.20 -19.18 -27.10
CA VAL A 349 2.23 -19.91 -28.37
C VAL A 349 2.13 -21.40 -28.09
N ARG A 350 1.26 -22.08 -28.85
CA ARG A 350 1.17 -23.54 -28.85
C ARG A 350 1.63 -24.08 -30.19
N SER A 351 2.54 -25.04 -30.14
CA SER A 351 2.97 -25.82 -31.29
C SER A 351 2.28 -27.20 -31.29
N TYR A 352 2.43 -27.95 -32.37
CA TYR A 352 1.89 -29.31 -32.48
C TYR A 352 2.51 -30.31 -31.46
N THR A 353 3.59 -29.93 -30.77
CA THR A 353 4.18 -30.72 -29.68
C THR A 353 3.65 -30.35 -28.30
N ASP A 354 2.94 -29.23 -28.17
CA ASP A 354 2.46 -28.70 -26.88
C ASP A 354 1.05 -29.26 -26.57
N LEU A 355 1.02 -30.54 -26.22
CA LEU A 355 -0.22 -31.27 -25.98
C LEU A 355 -0.89 -30.93 -24.63
N ASP A 356 -0.16 -30.32 -23.71
CA ASP A 356 -0.64 -29.93 -22.38
C ASP A 356 -1.26 -28.52 -22.35
N ILE A 357 -2.13 -28.28 -21.37
CA ILE A 357 -2.74 -26.96 -21.14
C ILE A 357 -1.64 -25.99 -20.68
N SER A 358 -1.50 -24.86 -21.37
CA SER A 358 -0.64 -23.75 -20.92
C SER A 358 -1.35 -23.00 -19.81
N VAL A 359 -0.76 -22.95 -18.62
CA VAL A 359 -1.29 -22.23 -17.46
C VAL A 359 -0.35 -21.09 -17.14
N ALA A 360 -0.86 -19.86 -17.11
CA ALA A 360 -0.14 -18.68 -16.63
C ALA A 360 -0.71 -18.30 -15.26
N PRO A 361 -0.24 -18.87 -14.14
CA PRO A 361 -0.73 -18.50 -12.83
C PRO A 361 -0.13 -17.16 -12.39
N PHE A 362 -0.92 -16.37 -11.67
CA PHE A 362 -0.43 -15.19 -10.99
C PHE A 362 0.44 -15.62 -9.80
N ARG A 363 1.62 -15.03 -9.65
CA ARG A 363 2.60 -15.39 -8.60
C ARG A 363 2.17 -14.92 -7.20
N ASN A 364 1.26 -13.95 -7.13
CA ASN A 364 0.76 -13.38 -5.89
C ASN A 364 -0.69 -13.80 -5.66
N ARG A 365 -1.16 -13.77 -4.41
CA ARG A 365 -2.59 -13.96 -4.10
C ARG A 365 -3.27 -12.61 -3.95
N ILE A 366 -4.47 -12.50 -4.51
CA ILE A 366 -5.33 -11.34 -4.31
C ILE A 366 -6.20 -11.60 -3.08
N ARG A 367 -6.14 -10.70 -2.10
CA ARG A 367 -7.00 -10.78 -0.92
C ARG A 367 -8.40 -10.33 -1.27
N VAL A 368 -9.37 -11.18 -1.00
CA VAL A 368 -10.79 -10.86 -1.00
C VAL A 368 -11.27 -10.89 0.44
N PHE A 369 -12.01 -9.87 0.87
CA PHE A 369 -12.65 -9.91 2.18
C PHE A 369 -13.77 -10.96 2.14
N GLY A 370 -14.10 -11.54 3.29
CA GLY A 370 -15.13 -12.56 3.41
C GLY A 370 -15.82 -12.46 4.76
N ASP A 371 -16.92 -13.18 4.92
CA ASP A 371 -17.64 -13.23 6.19
C ASP A 371 -16.92 -14.10 7.23
N ALA A 372 -17.43 -14.08 8.47
CA ALA A 372 -16.89 -14.84 9.60
C ALA A 372 -16.94 -16.37 9.40
N GLU A 373 -17.61 -16.85 8.34
CA GLU A 373 -17.78 -18.25 7.99
C GLU A 373 -16.81 -18.68 6.86
N GLY A 374 -15.96 -17.77 6.39
CA GLY A 374 -14.98 -18.03 5.34
C GLY A 374 -15.57 -18.00 3.94
N THR A 375 -16.76 -17.44 3.76
CA THR A 375 -17.34 -17.18 2.44
C THR A 375 -16.74 -15.87 1.92
N PRO A 376 -16.03 -15.84 0.78
CA PRO A 376 -15.58 -14.59 0.18
C PRO A 376 -16.76 -13.64 -0.03
N GLU A 377 -16.55 -12.32 0.02
CA GLU A 377 -17.42 -11.38 -0.69
C GLU A 377 -17.29 -11.74 -2.18
N LYS A 378 -18.30 -12.43 -2.71
CA LYS A 378 -18.21 -13.22 -3.96
C LYS A 378 -18.41 -12.42 -5.24
N ASP A 379 -18.81 -11.15 -5.14
CA ASP A 379 -19.14 -10.36 -6.32
C ASP A 379 -17.84 -9.74 -6.89
N ILE A 380 -17.04 -10.56 -7.56
CA ILE A 380 -15.83 -10.16 -8.28
C ILE A 380 -16.10 -10.36 -9.76
N SER A 381 -15.75 -9.36 -10.56
CA SER A 381 -15.74 -9.46 -12.02
C SER A 381 -14.31 -9.42 -12.51
N LEU A 382 -14.04 -10.13 -13.60
CA LEU A 382 -12.77 -10.01 -14.30
C LEU A 382 -12.98 -9.32 -15.65
N LEU A 383 -12.15 -8.33 -15.91
CA LEU A 383 -12.13 -7.57 -17.15
C LEU A 383 -10.76 -7.71 -17.78
N GLY A 384 -10.72 -8.00 -19.08
CA GLY A 384 -9.47 -8.13 -19.81
C GLY A 384 -9.68 -8.22 -21.30
N TRP A 385 -8.56 -8.18 -22.02
CA TRP A 385 -8.53 -8.24 -23.48
C TRP A 385 -7.64 -9.40 -23.89
N THR A 386 -8.08 -10.12 -24.91
CA THR A 386 -7.29 -11.18 -25.53
C THR A 386 -7.19 -10.88 -27.02
N LYS A 387 -6.03 -11.21 -27.58
CA LYS A 387 -5.81 -11.24 -29.03
C LYS A 387 -5.30 -12.63 -29.37
N ALA A 388 -5.88 -13.25 -30.38
CA ALA A 388 -5.39 -14.51 -30.90
C ALA A 388 -5.32 -14.56 -32.42
N ASP A 389 -4.36 -15.37 -32.88
CA ASP A 389 -4.22 -15.82 -34.25
C ASP A 389 -4.23 -17.36 -34.24
N ASP A 390 -5.25 -17.98 -34.84
CA ASP A 390 -5.39 -19.46 -34.94
C ASP A 390 -5.30 -20.18 -33.57
N ALA A 391 -5.93 -19.60 -32.54
CA ALA A 391 -5.97 -20.18 -31.20
C ALA A 391 -7.31 -20.87 -30.91
N GLY A 392 -7.27 -21.86 -30.02
CA GLY A 392 -8.46 -22.47 -29.44
C GLY A 392 -9.10 -21.59 -28.35
N ASP A 393 -10.16 -22.11 -27.74
CA ASP A 393 -10.82 -21.50 -26.58
C ASP A 393 -9.81 -21.29 -25.43
N VAL A 394 -9.98 -20.19 -24.68
CA VAL A 394 -9.16 -19.84 -23.50
C VAL A 394 -10.03 -19.98 -22.26
N ASP A 395 -9.56 -20.76 -21.29
CA ASP A 395 -10.23 -20.89 -20.00
C ASP A 395 -9.55 -19.99 -18.95
N LEU A 396 -10.36 -19.16 -18.30
CA LEU A 396 -9.95 -18.49 -17.07
C LEU A 396 -10.29 -19.38 -15.88
N ARG A 397 -9.33 -19.58 -14.98
CA ARG A 397 -9.54 -20.34 -13.74
C ARG A 397 -9.25 -19.46 -12.52
N VAL A 398 -10.24 -19.35 -11.64
CA VAL A 398 -10.13 -18.67 -10.34
C VAL A 398 -10.12 -19.72 -9.24
N GLN A 399 -9.06 -19.76 -8.45
CA GLN A 399 -8.93 -20.67 -7.31
C GLN A 399 -8.98 -19.90 -5.99
N TYR A 400 -9.79 -20.39 -5.06
CA TYR A 400 -9.96 -19.79 -3.75
C TYR A 400 -9.10 -20.53 -2.73
N HIS A 401 -8.13 -19.82 -2.15
CA HIS A 401 -7.21 -20.34 -1.15
C HIS A 401 -7.58 -19.88 0.26
N ALA A 402 -7.34 -20.73 1.26
CA ALA A 402 -7.43 -20.35 2.65
C ALA A 402 -6.51 -19.15 2.97
N SER A 403 -6.86 -18.40 4.02
CA SER A 403 -6.12 -17.19 4.45
C SER A 403 -4.65 -17.47 4.82
N PHE A 404 -4.29 -18.73 5.06
CA PHE A 404 -2.94 -19.22 5.28
C PHE A 404 -2.73 -20.61 4.67
N GLY A 405 -1.53 -20.87 4.14
CA GLY A 405 -1.13 -22.15 3.53
C GLY A 405 -1.62 -22.36 2.10
N GLU A 406 -1.45 -23.56 1.55
CA GLU A 406 -1.77 -23.89 0.14
C GLU A 406 -3.16 -24.49 -0.07
N THR A 407 -3.99 -24.54 0.98
CA THR A 407 -5.30 -25.19 0.91
C THR A 407 -6.24 -24.45 -0.04
N VAL A 408 -6.65 -25.10 -1.12
CA VAL A 408 -7.70 -24.65 -2.04
C VAL A 408 -9.05 -25.17 -1.54
N PHE A 409 -10.05 -24.30 -1.45
CA PHE A 409 -11.41 -24.67 -1.01
C PHE A 409 -12.50 -24.42 -2.06
N GLY A 410 -12.17 -23.80 -3.19
CA GLY A 410 -13.09 -23.61 -4.31
C GLY A 410 -12.34 -23.31 -5.61
N GLU A 411 -13.00 -23.59 -6.73
CA GLU A 411 -12.52 -23.28 -8.07
C GLU A 411 -13.72 -22.89 -8.95
N GLU A 412 -13.52 -21.86 -9.77
CA GLU A 412 -14.42 -21.45 -10.83
C GLU A 412 -13.65 -21.42 -12.16
N VAL A 413 -14.29 -21.91 -13.22
CA VAL A 413 -13.71 -21.93 -14.57
C VAL A 413 -14.70 -21.25 -15.51
N VAL A 414 -14.22 -20.21 -16.18
CA VAL A 414 -14.99 -19.46 -17.18
C VAL A 414 -14.28 -19.62 -18.53
N GLY A 415 -14.95 -20.30 -19.46
CA GLY A 415 -14.45 -20.50 -20.81
C GLY A 415 -14.77 -19.31 -21.70
N TYR A 416 -13.78 -18.81 -22.41
CA TYR A 416 -13.89 -17.73 -23.37
C TYR A 416 -13.56 -18.24 -24.78
N LYS A 417 -14.49 -18.02 -25.72
CA LYS A 417 -14.27 -18.35 -27.12
C LYS A 417 -13.49 -17.23 -27.79
N VAL A 418 -12.24 -17.49 -28.10
CA VAL A 418 -11.46 -16.54 -28.89
C VAL A 418 -11.85 -16.72 -30.35
N GLY A 419 -12.51 -15.72 -30.94
CA GLY A 419 -12.90 -15.81 -32.34
C GLY A 419 -11.69 -15.87 -33.28
N ASP A 420 -11.86 -16.48 -34.46
CA ASP A 420 -10.85 -16.48 -35.53
C ASP A 420 -10.48 -15.03 -35.90
N ARG A 421 -9.34 -14.55 -35.38
CA ARG A 421 -8.87 -13.16 -35.43
C ARG A 421 -9.87 -12.14 -34.90
N VAL A 422 -9.89 -12.01 -33.58
CA VAL A 422 -10.69 -10.99 -32.89
C VAL A 422 -9.80 -10.24 -31.90
N SER A 423 -9.67 -8.92 -32.07
CA SER A 423 -9.47 -8.01 -30.94
C SER A 423 -10.86 -7.80 -30.33
N GLY A 424 -11.09 -8.29 -29.13
CA GLY A 424 -12.41 -8.25 -28.50
C GLY A 424 -12.31 -8.06 -27.00
N GLU A 425 -13.31 -7.39 -26.44
CA GLU A 425 -13.49 -7.26 -25.00
C GLU A 425 -14.18 -8.52 -24.48
N GLY A 426 -13.67 -9.07 -23.38
CA GLY A 426 -14.30 -10.18 -22.66
C GLY A 426 -14.75 -9.70 -21.29
N HIS A 427 -16.03 -9.88 -20.99
CA HIS A 427 -16.58 -9.68 -19.64
C HIS A 427 -16.80 -11.05 -18.99
N ILE A 428 -16.38 -11.20 -17.74
CA ILE A 428 -16.54 -12.42 -16.93
C ILE A 428 -17.28 -12.10 -15.63
#